data_AF-A0A157ZER5-F1
#
_entry.id   AF-A0A157ZER5-F1
#
_cell.length_a   1.000
_cell.length_b   1.000
_cell.length_c   1.000
_cell.angle_alpha   90.00
_cell.angle_beta   90.00
_cell.angle_gamma   90.00
#
_symmetry.space_group_name_H-M   'P 1'
#
loop_
_entity.id
_entity.type
_entity.pdbx_description
1 polymer ?
#
loop_
_entity_poly.entity_id
_entity_poly.type
_entity_poly.pdbx_seq_one_letter_code
_entity_poly.pdbx_strand_id
1 'polypeptide(L)'
;MEKSKILQVRRATQTTRAALRPARGADAQLDHLEHMIRSLALSGDSKPLAHLDHAYWKRRLSALGDESDLVATQRARVLRLLDRLEQNQATGSAKAAA
;
A
#
# COMPACT_ATOMS: atom_id res chain seq x y z
N MET A 1 -23.81 32.81 6.67
CA MET A 1 -23.76 31.61 7.53
C MET A 1 -22.86 30.54 6.88
N GLU A 2 -21.56 30.78 6.74
CA GLU A 2 -20.68 29.88 5.93
C GLU A 2 -19.47 29.34 6.70
N LYS A 3 -19.04 30.05 7.77
CA LYS A 3 -17.89 29.67 8.59
C LYS A 3 -18.11 28.39 9.41
N SER A 4 -19.37 28.03 9.72
CA SER A 4 -19.68 26.89 10.60
C SER A 4 -19.55 25.52 9.93
N LYS A 5 -19.72 25.42 8.60
CA LYS A 5 -19.59 24.14 7.88
C LYS A 5 -18.13 23.69 7.74
N ILE A 6 -17.20 24.64 7.55
CA ILE A 6 -15.77 24.33 7.37
C ILE A 6 -15.15 23.76 8.66
N LEU A 7 -15.58 24.25 9.82
CA LEU A 7 -15.11 23.76 11.13
C LEU A 7 -15.63 22.34 11.45
N GLN A 8 -16.85 22.00 11.02
CA GLN A 8 -17.40 20.66 11.22
C GLN A 8 -16.74 19.61 10.32
N VAL A 9 -16.47 19.94 9.06
CA VAL A 9 -15.72 19.06 8.14
C VAL A 9 -14.32 18.77 8.70
N ARG A 10 -13.61 19.80 9.20
CA ARG A 10 -12.28 19.61 9.79
C ARG A 10 -12.28 18.71 11.03
N ARG A 11 -13.27 18.85 11.92
CA ARG A 11 -13.41 17.98 13.10
C ARG A 11 -13.74 16.54 12.72
N ALA A 12 -14.65 16.32 11.78
CA ALA A 12 -14.99 14.98 11.32
C ALA A 12 -13.79 14.26 10.69
N THR A 13 -12.98 14.96 9.87
CA THR A 13 -11.74 14.39 9.31
C THR A 13 -10.66 14.14 10.35
N GLN A 14 -10.67 14.89 11.47
CA GLN A 14 -9.68 14.74 12.55
C GLN A 14 -10.04 13.58 13.48
N THR A 15 -11.32 13.31 13.70
CA THR A 15 -11.79 12.16 14.49
C THR A 15 -11.57 10.83 13.75
N THR A 16 -11.76 10.75 12.43
CA THR A 16 -11.39 9.54 11.66
C THR A 16 -9.87 9.35 11.61
N ARG A 17 -9.08 10.42 11.50
CA ARG A 17 -7.61 10.34 11.61
C ARG A 17 -7.12 9.89 12.98
N ALA A 18 -7.84 10.21 14.06
CA ALA A 18 -7.49 9.79 15.41
C ALA A 18 -7.61 8.26 15.63
N ALA A 19 -8.33 7.54 14.77
CA ALA A 19 -8.40 6.08 14.77
C ALA A 19 -7.34 5.42 13.87
N LEU A 20 -6.63 6.18 13.03
CA LEU A 20 -5.60 5.66 12.14
C LEU A 20 -4.28 5.47 12.88
N ARG A 21 -3.56 4.40 12.54
CA ARG A 21 -2.22 4.18 13.07
C ARG A 21 -1.29 5.34 12.70
N PRO A 22 -0.39 5.75 13.62
CA PRO A 22 0.57 6.81 13.33
C PRO A 22 1.45 6.47 12.14
N ALA A 23 1.81 7.48 11.35
CA ALA A 23 2.70 7.35 10.20
C ALA A 23 4.00 6.58 10.51
N ARG A 24 4.59 6.74 11.70
CA ARG A 24 5.80 6.00 12.10
C ARG A 24 5.61 4.48 12.10
N GLY A 25 4.42 3.99 12.44
CA GLY A 25 4.10 2.55 12.36
C GLY A 25 3.92 2.08 10.92
N ALA A 26 3.45 2.96 10.03
CA ALA A 26 3.27 2.65 8.62
C ALA A 26 4.60 2.52 7.86
N ASP A 27 5.67 3.22 8.26
CA ASP A 27 6.99 3.10 7.61
C ASP A 27 7.57 1.69 7.76
N ALA A 28 7.54 1.10 8.96
CA ALA A 28 8.03 -0.26 9.17
C ALA A 28 7.20 -1.29 8.37
N GLN A 29 5.89 -1.08 8.28
CA GLN A 29 5.01 -1.91 7.45
C GLN A 29 5.31 -1.75 5.95
N LEU A 30 5.57 -0.52 5.49
CA LEU A 30 5.97 -0.24 4.12
C LEU A 30 7.30 -0.88 3.76
N ASP A 31 8.31 -0.77 4.62
CA ASP A 31 9.62 -1.37 4.39
C ASP A 31 9.52 -2.90 4.32
N HIS A 32 8.71 -3.51 5.20
CA HIS A 32 8.44 -4.94 5.16
C HIS A 32 7.75 -5.36 3.85
N LEU A 33 6.68 -4.67 3.44
CA LEU A 33 5.96 -4.95 2.19
C LEU A 33 6.86 -4.76 0.97
N GLU A 34 7.67 -3.69 0.94
CA GLU A 34 8.62 -3.44 -0.14
C GLU A 34 9.64 -4.58 -0.26
N HIS A 35 10.17 -5.05 0.87
CA HIS A 35 11.10 -6.17 0.88
C HIS A 35 10.45 -7.46 0.35
N MET A 36 9.24 -7.79 0.81
CA MET A 36 8.52 -8.98 0.34
C MET A 36 8.23 -8.94 -1.16
N ILE A 37 7.73 -7.81 -1.67
CA ILE A 37 7.43 -7.63 -3.11
C ILE A 37 8.70 -7.72 -3.95
N ARG A 38 9.82 -7.18 -3.44
CA ARG A 38 11.13 -7.29 -4.11
C ARG A 38 11.63 -8.74 -4.15
N SER A 39 11.49 -9.48 -3.04
CA SER A 39 11.88 -10.89 -2.96
C SER A 39 11.03 -11.78 -3.88
N LEU A 40 9.74 -11.47 -4.03
CA LEU A 40 8.88 -12.13 -5.02
C LEU A 40 9.41 -11.96 -6.45
N ALA A 41 9.75 -10.72 -6.82
CA ALA A 41 10.27 -10.38 -8.14
C ALA A 41 11.64 -11.00 -8.45
N LEU A 42 12.52 -11.11 -7.46
CA LEU A 42 13.87 -11.63 -7.63
C LEU A 42 13.94 -13.16 -7.65
N SER A 43 13.15 -13.83 -6.81
CA SER A 43 13.34 -15.26 -6.59
C SER A 43 12.54 -16.14 -7.55
N GLY A 44 11.45 -15.67 -8.17
CA GLY A 44 10.58 -16.49 -9.05
C GLY A 44 9.95 -17.74 -8.39
N ASP A 45 10.42 -18.10 -7.20
CA ASP A 45 10.26 -19.40 -6.52
C ASP A 45 10.29 -19.18 -5.00
N SER A 46 9.85 -18.00 -4.55
CA SER A 46 9.58 -17.76 -3.12
C SER A 46 8.32 -18.54 -2.74
N LYS A 47 8.43 -19.87 -2.61
CA LYS A 47 7.35 -20.82 -2.27
C LYS A 47 6.32 -20.30 -1.24
N PRO A 48 6.70 -19.64 -0.12
CA PRO A 48 5.69 -19.11 0.80
C PRO A 48 4.92 -17.88 0.28
N LEU A 49 5.47 -17.12 -0.67
CA LEU A 49 4.86 -15.90 -1.24
C LEU A 49 4.29 -16.13 -2.66
N ALA A 50 4.64 -17.23 -3.31
CA ALA A 50 4.16 -17.59 -4.65
C ALA A 50 2.63 -17.79 -4.70
N HIS A 51 2.00 -18.14 -3.57
CA HIS A 51 0.55 -18.25 -3.45
C HIS A 51 -0.16 -16.90 -3.25
N LEU A 52 0.60 -15.83 -2.96
CA LEU A 52 0.05 -14.50 -2.77
C LEU A 52 -0.03 -13.79 -4.12
N ASP A 53 -1.24 -13.77 -4.67
CA ASP A 53 -1.51 -13.17 -5.97
C ASP A 53 -1.44 -11.64 -5.93
N HIS A 54 -1.40 -11.05 -7.12
CA HIS A 54 -1.41 -9.60 -7.28
C HIS A 54 -2.62 -8.92 -6.61
N ALA A 55 -3.78 -9.58 -6.60
CA ALA A 55 -4.98 -9.04 -5.97
C ALA A 55 -4.83 -8.94 -4.44
N TYR A 56 -4.17 -9.92 -3.81
CA TYR A 56 -3.81 -9.87 -2.40
C TYR A 56 -2.91 -8.67 -2.09
N TRP A 57 -1.84 -8.47 -2.87
CA TRP A 57 -0.90 -7.37 -2.64
C TRP A 57 -1.55 -6.00 -2.80
N LYS A 58 -2.40 -5.82 -3.84
CA LYS A 58 -3.19 -4.60 -4.02
C LYS A 58 -4.08 -4.32 -2.82
N ARG A 59 -4.85 -5.32 -2.37
CA ARG A 59 -5.73 -5.20 -1.20
C ARG A 59 -4.95 -4.87 0.07
N ARG A 60 -3.77 -5.45 0.27
CA ARG A 60 -2.94 -5.18 1.45
C ARG A 60 -2.38 -3.75 1.45
N LEU A 61 -1.96 -3.24 0.30
CA LEU A 61 -1.49 -1.86 0.14
C LEU A 61 -2.62 -0.84 0.29
N SER A 62 -3.83 -1.14 -0.20
CA SER A 62 -5.03 -0.32 0.04
C SER A 62 -5.40 -0.28 1.53
N ALA A 63 -5.44 -1.45 2.18
CA ALA A 63 -5.72 -1.54 3.61
C ALA A 63 -4.73 -0.74 4.46
N LEU A 64 -3.46 -0.66 4.04
CA LEU A 64 -2.47 0.18 4.74
C LEU A 64 -2.83 1.68 4.68
N GLY A 65 -3.37 2.15 3.56
CA GLY A 65 -3.87 3.52 3.40
C GLY A 65 -5.14 3.80 4.21
N ASP A 66 -5.97 2.79 4.40
CA ASP A 66 -7.20 2.88 5.18
C ASP A 66 -6.96 2.73 6.70
N GLU A 67 -5.92 1.99 7.10
CA GLU A 67 -5.56 1.72 8.50
C GLU A 67 -4.60 2.77 9.09
N SER A 68 -3.87 3.52 8.26
CA SER A 68 -2.79 4.41 8.70
C SER A 68 -2.90 5.82 8.15
N ASP A 69 -2.50 6.81 8.95
CA ASP A 69 -2.41 8.20 8.48
C ASP A 69 -1.15 8.40 7.64
N LEU A 70 -1.20 7.93 6.39
CA LEU A 70 -0.05 7.99 5.50
C LEU A 70 0.31 9.43 5.16
N VAL A 71 1.57 9.80 5.38
CA VAL A 71 2.12 11.08 4.90
C VAL A 71 2.41 11.03 3.38
N ALA A 72 2.64 12.18 2.75
CA ALA A 72 2.85 12.28 1.30
C ALA A 72 3.94 11.32 0.77
N THR A 73 5.07 11.22 1.48
CA THR A 73 6.17 10.30 1.13
C THR A 73 5.76 8.83 1.19
N GLN A 74 4.94 8.46 2.17
CA GLN A 74 4.43 7.09 2.34
C GLN A 74 3.40 6.74 1.26
N ARG A 75 2.52 7.68 0.91
CA ARG A 75 1.59 7.51 -0.21
C ARG A 75 2.32 7.32 -1.53
N ALA A 76 3.35 8.13 -1.79
CA ALA A 76 4.20 7.95 -2.98
C ALA A 76 4.88 6.58 -3.00
N ARG A 77 5.32 6.06 -1.84
CA ARG A 77 5.85 4.70 -1.72
C ARG A 77 4.81 3.64 -2.07
N VAL A 78 3.58 3.76 -1.55
CA VAL A 78 2.47 2.84 -1.87
C VAL A 78 2.22 2.81 -3.38
N LEU A 79 2.12 3.97 -4.03
CA LEU A 79 1.89 4.05 -5.48
C LEU A 79 3.01 3.35 -6.28
N ARG A 80 4.28 3.60 -5.94
CA ARG A 80 5.40 2.91 -6.60
C ARG A 80 5.38 1.39 -6.42
N LEU A 81 4.90 0.90 -5.26
CA LEU A 81 4.75 -0.54 -5.03
C LEU A 81 3.64 -1.13 -5.88
N LEU A 82 2.52 -0.41 -6.05
CA LEU A 82 1.43 -0.80 -6.94
C LEU A 82 1.91 -0.88 -8.40
N ASP A 83 2.62 0.13 -8.89
CA ASP A 83 3.18 0.14 -10.25
C ASP A 83 4.14 -1.04 -10.47
N ARG A 84 4.98 -1.35 -9.46
CA ARG A 84 5.91 -2.47 -9.54
C ARG A 84 5.20 -3.83 -9.59
N LEU A 85 4.09 -3.97 -8.88
CA LEU A 85 3.27 -5.18 -8.90
C LEU A 85 2.63 -5.39 -10.28
N GLU A 86 2.18 -4.31 -10.94
CA GLU A 86 1.65 -4.37 -12.30
C GLU A 86 2.73 -4.75 -13.32
N GLN A 87 3.93 -4.19 -13.20
CA GLN A 87 5.08 -4.55 -14.04
C GLN A 87 5.49 -6.01 -13.87
N ASN A 88 5.50 -6.54 -12.64
CA ASN A 88 5.79 -7.95 -12.40
C ASN A 88 4.75 -8.88 -13.03
N GLN A 89 3.47 -8.51 -12.97
CA GLN A 89 2.42 -9.30 -13.63
C GLN A 89 2.58 -9.34 -15.14
N ALA A 90 2.86 -8.18 -15.76
CA ALA A 90 3.14 -8.13 -17.20
C ALA A 90 4.36 -8.99 -17.58
N THR A 91 5.39 -9.01 -16.74
CA THR A 91 6.64 -9.75 -17.00
C THR A 91 6.50 -11.26 -16.73
N GLY A 92 5.77 -11.65 -15.68
CA GLY A 92 5.43 -13.05 -15.39
C GLY A 92 4.54 -13.67 -16.47
N SER A 93 3.59 -12.91 -17.01
CA SER A 93 2.77 -13.31 -18.15
C SER A 93 3.59 -13.51 -19.43
N ALA A 94 4.65 -12.72 -19.65
CA ALA A 94 5.54 -12.87 -20.79
C ALA A 94 6.48 -14.09 -20.67
N LYS A 95 6.92 -14.43 -19.44
CA LYS A 95 7.79 -15.59 -19.19
C LYS A 95 7.04 -16.93 -19.22
N ALA A 96 5.73 -16.94 -18.96
CA ALA A 96 4.91 -18.16 -19.01
C ALA A 96 4.46 -18.56 -20.44
N ALA A 97 4.68 -17.70 -21.44
CA ALA A 97 4.23 -17.89 -22.82
C ALA A 97 5.38 -18.21 -23.82
N ALA A 98 6.61 -18.42 -23.32
CA ALA A 98 7.80 -18.75 -24.09
C ALA A 98 8.38 -20.10 -23.64
#